data_AF-A0A3B9RR52-F1
#
_entry.id   AF-A0A3B9RR52-F1
#
_cell.length_a   1.000
_cell.length_b   1.000
_cell.length_c   1.000
_cell.angle_alpha   90.00
_cell.angle_beta   90.00
_cell.angle_gamma   90.00
#
_symmetry.space_group_name_H-M   'P 1'
#
loop_
_entity.id
_entity.type
_entity.pdbx_description
1 polymer ?
#
loop_
_entity_poly.entity_id
_entity_poly.type
_entity_poly.pdbx_seq_one_letter_code
_entity_poly.pdbx_strand_id
1 'polypeptide(L)'
;MVIGTRFTQADIKTLKTMVLPVLILVVMLLTINMGFAYLMSSLTTLSFMTSFFACAPGGVSDLALVAADFGATMEHVALLQLFRLISVIIIFPPLIRKMIAPSERVPASKNIQASEVQDKPNKQHYLSYLISVATAFGGGVSFVMLGVPAGALLGSIFAIALLNLATDNAAYPASFKPMVQIFAGCYIGSKVTFHTFMEGSVLLLPALILLVELFVMAFLTAFVLYKVCHLNWATAIFSATPGGITEMGLISDELGLETPKIVLMHTFRILAVLGVLPLIARYLG
;
A
#
# COMPACT_ATOMS: atom_id res chain seq x y z
N MET A 1 13.28 -0.92 2.59
CA MET A 1 13.58 -1.39 3.97
C MET A 1 12.32 -1.65 4.79
N VAL A 2 11.54 -0.62 5.19
CA VAL A 2 10.35 -0.78 6.06
C VAL A 2 9.31 -1.78 5.55
N ILE A 3 9.12 -1.84 4.23
CA ILE A 3 8.18 -2.78 3.59
C ILE A 3 8.79 -4.19 3.52
N GLY A 4 10.07 -4.31 3.20
CA GLY A 4 10.77 -5.60 3.06
C GLY A 4 10.87 -6.38 4.38
N THR A 5 11.01 -5.70 5.51
CA THR A 5 11.05 -6.36 6.84
C THR A 5 9.70 -6.90 7.28
N ARG A 6 8.61 -6.65 6.53
CA ARG A 6 7.29 -7.22 6.81
C ARG A 6 7.13 -8.64 6.30
N PHE A 7 8.07 -9.14 5.50
CA PHE A 7 8.01 -10.50 4.97
C PHE A 7 8.57 -11.50 5.98
N THR A 8 7.72 -12.27 6.62
CA THR A 8 8.15 -13.36 7.50
C THR A 8 7.93 -14.72 6.84
N GLN A 9 8.60 -15.75 7.34
CA GLN A 9 8.35 -17.12 6.88
C GLN A 9 6.91 -17.60 7.16
N ALA A 10 6.27 -17.04 8.20
CA ALA A 10 4.88 -17.33 8.53
C ALA A 10 3.91 -16.81 7.44
N ASP A 11 4.22 -15.67 6.83
CA ASP A 11 3.40 -15.09 5.76
C ASP A 11 3.41 -15.98 4.51
N ILE A 12 4.53 -16.64 4.19
CA ILE A 12 4.62 -17.56 3.04
C ILE A 12 3.76 -18.82 3.26
N LYS A 13 3.75 -19.38 4.47
CA LYS A 13 2.92 -20.55 4.77
C LYS A 13 1.44 -20.20 4.64
N THR A 14 1.04 -19.03 5.13
CA THR A 14 -0.33 -18.52 5.03
C THR A 14 -0.69 -18.10 3.61
N LEU A 15 0.28 -17.62 2.81
CA LEU A 15 0.06 -17.32 1.40
C LEU A 15 -0.41 -18.54 0.64
N LYS A 16 0.15 -19.73 0.88
CA LYS A 16 -0.23 -20.97 0.17
C LYS A 16 -1.72 -21.31 0.28
N THR A 17 -2.36 -20.96 1.38
CA THR A 17 -3.81 -21.18 1.57
C THR A 17 -4.67 -20.00 1.07
N MET A 18 -4.05 -18.84 0.83
CA MET A 18 -4.70 -17.56 0.47
C MET A 18 -4.30 -17.04 -0.92
N VAL A 19 -3.61 -17.85 -1.73
CA VAL A 19 -3.10 -17.43 -3.05
C VAL A 19 -4.24 -16.92 -3.93
N LEU A 20 -5.35 -17.65 -3.99
CA LEU A 20 -6.47 -17.32 -4.86
C LEU A 20 -7.14 -15.97 -4.48
N PRO A 21 -7.55 -15.73 -3.22
CA PRO A 21 -8.04 -14.42 -2.78
C PRO A 21 -7.08 -13.27 -3.07
N VAL A 22 -5.78 -13.46 -2.79
CA VAL A 22 -4.77 -12.43 -3.02
C VAL A 22 -4.61 -12.14 -4.50
N LEU A 23 -4.55 -13.18 -5.34
CA LEU A 23 -4.42 -13.02 -6.78
C LEU A 23 -5.63 -12.28 -7.38
N ILE A 24 -6.85 -12.66 -6.98
CA ILE A 24 -8.08 -11.97 -7.40
C ILE A 24 -8.03 -10.51 -6.97
N LEU A 25 -7.68 -10.24 -5.71
CA LEU A 25 -7.55 -8.87 -5.18
C LEU A 25 -6.57 -8.04 -6.02
N VAL A 26 -5.38 -8.58 -6.31
CA VAL A 26 -4.34 -7.88 -7.08
C VAL A 26 -4.76 -7.66 -8.53
N VAL A 27 -5.33 -8.66 -9.19
CA VAL A 27 -5.76 -8.56 -10.59
C VAL A 27 -6.90 -7.54 -10.71
N MET A 28 -7.94 -7.64 -9.88
CA MET A 28 -9.06 -6.69 -9.87
C MET A 28 -8.59 -5.27 -9.59
N LEU A 29 -7.63 -5.13 -8.67
CA LEU A 29 -7.04 -3.85 -8.36
C LEU A 29 -6.30 -3.24 -9.55
N LEU A 30 -5.42 -4.00 -10.20
CA LEU A 30 -4.66 -3.50 -11.34
C LEU A 30 -5.57 -3.18 -12.53
N THR A 31 -6.60 -3.97 -12.78
CA THR A 31 -7.53 -3.73 -13.90
C THR A 31 -8.41 -2.51 -13.67
N ILE A 32 -8.99 -2.37 -12.47
CA ILE A 32 -9.80 -1.19 -12.11
C ILE A 32 -8.91 0.05 -12.09
N ASN A 33 -7.72 -0.05 -11.51
CA ASN A 33 -6.75 1.03 -11.48
C ASN A 33 -6.40 1.52 -12.88
N MET A 34 -6.13 0.60 -13.83
CA MET A 34 -5.85 0.96 -15.22
C MET A 34 -7.04 1.68 -15.89
N GLY A 35 -8.25 1.18 -15.66
CA GLY A 35 -9.47 1.78 -16.20
C GLY A 35 -9.71 3.20 -15.66
N PHE A 36 -9.55 3.39 -14.36
CA PHE A 36 -9.71 4.70 -13.72
C PHE A 36 -8.56 5.66 -14.03
N ALA A 37 -7.33 5.16 -14.19
CA ALA A 37 -6.20 5.95 -14.64
C ALA A 37 -6.44 6.53 -16.04
N TYR A 38 -6.92 5.69 -16.98
CA TYR A 38 -7.29 6.14 -18.33
C TYR A 38 -8.47 7.12 -18.32
N LEU A 39 -9.49 6.84 -17.50
CA LEU A 39 -10.63 7.73 -17.34
C LEU A 39 -10.19 9.10 -16.80
N MET A 40 -9.35 9.11 -15.77
CA MET A 40 -8.82 10.32 -15.17
C MET A 40 -7.96 11.10 -16.14
N SER A 41 -7.05 10.45 -16.88
CA SER A 41 -6.22 11.13 -17.87
C SER A 41 -7.01 11.69 -19.05
N SER A 42 -8.18 11.12 -19.34
CA SER A 42 -9.06 11.58 -20.43
C SER A 42 -9.96 12.74 -20.01
N LEU A 43 -10.37 12.79 -18.74
CA LEU A 43 -11.30 13.80 -18.20
C LEU A 43 -10.59 14.97 -17.53
N THR A 44 -9.30 14.85 -17.26
CA THR A 44 -8.51 15.83 -16.49
C THR A 44 -7.27 16.21 -17.28
N THR A 45 -6.60 17.29 -16.88
CA THR A 45 -5.36 17.76 -17.52
C THR A 45 -4.12 16.99 -17.05
N LEU A 46 -4.29 15.97 -16.19
CA LEU A 46 -3.19 15.20 -15.64
C LEU A 46 -2.63 14.23 -16.68
N SER A 47 -1.30 14.06 -16.68
CA SER A 47 -0.65 13.04 -17.50
C SER A 47 -1.14 11.64 -17.11
N PHE A 48 -1.11 10.70 -18.06
CA PHE A 48 -1.48 9.32 -17.79
C PHE A 48 -0.67 8.72 -16.63
N MET A 49 0.64 8.99 -16.56
CA MET A 49 1.48 8.51 -15.45
C MET A 49 1.05 9.11 -14.11
N THR A 50 0.76 10.42 -14.07
CA THR A 50 0.21 11.07 -12.86
C THR A 50 -1.10 10.41 -12.43
N SER A 51 -2.03 10.19 -13.36
CA SER A 51 -3.31 9.52 -13.07
C SER A 51 -3.13 8.07 -12.62
N PHE A 52 -2.24 7.33 -13.28
CA PHE A 52 -1.93 5.93 -12.96
C PHE A 52 -1.41 5.78 -11.54
N PHE A 53 -0.40 6.56 -11.14
CA PHE A 53 0.12 6.55 -9.78
C PHE A 53 -0.84 7.17 -8.76
N ALA A 54 -1.69 8.13 -9.13
CA ALA A 54 -2.70 8.69 -8.24
C ALA A 54 -3.80 7.68 -7.87
N CYS A 55 -4.29 6.93 -8.87
CA CYS A 55 -5.24 5.83 -8.68
C CYS A 55 -4.62 4.66 -7.90
N ALA A 56 -3.31 4.45 -8.02
CA ALA A 56 -2.62 3.29 -7.46
C ALA A 56 -2.72 3.23 -5.92
N PRO A 57 -3.14 2.09 -5.33
CA PRO A 57 -3.14 1.92 -3.88
C PRO A 57 -1.72 1.69 -3.35
N GLY A 58 -1.34 2.47 -2.35
CA GLY A 58 0.00 2.44 -1.76
C GLY A 58 0.23 3.61 -0.81
N GLY A 59 1.45 3.70 -0.28
CA GLY A 59 1.85 4.80 0.60
C GLY A 59 1.98 6.10 -0.17
N VAL A 60 1.55 7.21 0.46
CA VAL A 60 1.58 8.55 -0.12
C VAL A 60 2.99 8.91 -0.63
N SER A 61 3.98 8.68 0.22
CA SER A 61 5.38 8.97 -0.10
C SER A 61 5.98 8.01 -1.11
N ASP A 62 5.64 6.73 -1.02
CA ASP A 62 6.24 5.69 -1.88
C ASP A 62 5.84 5.90 -3.34
N LEU A 63 4.55 6.10 -3.59
CA LEU A 63 4.03 6.26 -4.94
C LEU A 63 4.36 7.63 -5.54
N ALA A 64 4.40 8.70 -4.74
CA ALA A 64 4.84 10.01 -5.22
C ALA A 64 6.32 10.00 -5.67
N LEU A 65 7.18 9.32 -4.91
CA LEU A 65 8.60 9.17 -5.28
C LEU A 65 8.77 8.31 -6.54
N VAL A 66 8.06 7.18 -6.63
CA VAL A 66 8.10 6.35 -7.84
C VAL A 66 7.55 7.11 -9.04
N ALA A 67 6.45 7.85 -8.87
CA ALA A 67 5.86 8.65 -9.93
C ALA A 67 6.87 9.65 -10.51
N ALA A 68 7.69 10.27 -9.66
CA ALA A 68 8.75 11.19 -10.11
C ALA A 68 9.77 10.52 -11.04
N ASP A 69 10.11 9.24 -10.80
CA ASP A 69 11.03 8.48 -11.66
C ASP A 69 10.45 8.23 -13.07
N PHE A 70 9.12 8.28 -13.22
CA PHE A 70 8.41 8.12 -14.49
C PHE A 70 7.94 9.46 -15.09
N GLY A 71 8.49 10.59 -14.62
CA GLY A 71 8.15 11.92 -15.14
C GLY A 71 6.76 12.42 -14.76
N ALA A 72 6.07 11.75 -13.83
CA ALA A 72 4.79 12.22 -13.32
C ALA A 72 4.97 13.32 -12.26
N THR A 73 3.96 14.18 -12.17
CA THR A 73 3.92 15.28 -11.19
C THR A 73 3.62 14.74 -9.79
N MET A 74 4.69 14.52 -9.01
CA MET A 74 4.63 13.91 -7.68
C MET A 74 3.77 14.68 -6.67
N GLU A 75 3.63 16.00 -6.84
CA GLU A 75 2.82 16.86 -5.96
C GLU A 75 1.35 16.51 -6.09
N HIS A 76 0.86 16.39 -7.33
CA HIS A 76 -0.51 15.97 -7.63
C HIS A 76 -0.79 14.57 -7.11
N VAL A 77 0.14 13.63 -7.32
CA VAL A 77 0.01 12.24 -6.81
C VAL A 77 -0.11 12.24 -5.29
N ALA A 78 0.75 12.97 -4.59
CA ALA A 78 0.74 13.03 -3.14
C ALA A 78 -0.56 13.66 -2.59
N LEU A 79 -1.02 14.77 -3.17
CA LEU A 79 -2.26 15.45 -2.76
C LEU A 79 -3.49 14.56 -2.96
N LEU A 80 -3.58 13.88 -4.10
CA LEU A 80 -4.68 12.98 -4.41
C LEU A 80 -4.67 11.74 -3.51
N GLN A 81 -3.50 11.19 -3.19
CA GLN A 81 -3.38 10.07 -2.27
C GLN A 81 -3.69 10.46 -0.82
N LEU A 82 -3.36 11.70 -0.42
CA LEU A 82 -3.76 12.24 0.88
C LEU A 82 -5.28 12.38 0.96
N PHE A 83 -5.91 12.95 -0.07
CA PHE A 83 -7.36 13.05 -0.17
C PHE A 83 -8.03 11.67 -0.08
N ARG A 84 -7.50 10.69 -0.82
CA ARG A 84 -7.97 9.29 -0.76
C ARG A 84 -7.86 8.71 0.65
N LEU A 85 -6.70 8.87 1.30
CA LEU A 85 -6.47 8.35 2.66
C LEU A 85 -7.49 8.94 3.65
N ILE A 86 -7.68 10.26 3.63
CA ILE A 86 -8.66 10.95 4.48
C ILE A 86 -10.07 10.45 4.19
N SER A 87 -10.43 10.35 2.90
CA SER A 87 -11.75 9.88 2.47
C SER A 87 -12.03 8.45 2.95
N VAL A 88 -11.06 7.55 2.82
CA VAL A 88 -11.18 6.16 3.29
C VAL A 88 -11.43 6.11 4.79
N ILE A 89 -10.60 6.80 5.58
CA ILE A 89 -10.70 6.78 7.05
C ILE A 89 -12.04 7.34 7.54
N ILE A 90 -12.55 8.40 6.89
CA ILE A 90 -13.80 9.03 7.29
C ILE A 90 -15.02 8.23 6.83
N ILE A 91 -15.01 7.70 5.60
CA ILE A 91 -16.22 7.15 4.96
C ILE A 91 -16.38 5.65 5.19
N PHE A 92 -15.30 4.88 5.10
CA PHE A 92 -15.39 3.41 5.10
C PHE A 92 -15.76 2.81 6.46
N PRO A 93 -15.16 3.22 7.58
CA PRO A 93 -15.50 2.64 8.88
C PRO A 93 -16.99 2.77 9.25
N PRO A 94 -17.64 3.95 9.14
CA PRO A 94 -19.07 4.05 9.43
C PRO A 94 -19.93 3.32 8.39
N LEU A 95 -19.55 3.36 7.11
CA LEU A 95 -20.26 2.65 6.05
C LEU A 95 -20.26 1.14 6.29
N ILE A 96 -19.09 0.56 6.52
CA ILE A 96 -18.95 -0.88 6.72
C ILE A 96 -19.59 -1.30 8.04
N ARG A 97 -19.45 -0.52 9.13
CA ARG A 97 -20.12 -0.81 10.41
C ARG A 97 -21.63 -0.96 10.25
N LYS A 98 -22.26 -0.20 9.35
CA LYS A 98 -23.70 -0.31 9.04
C LYS A 98 -24.05 -1.56 8.22
N MET A 99 -23.09 -2.07 7.44
CA MET A 99 -23.28 -3.23 6.57
C MET A 99 -22.97 -4.57 7.25
N ILE A 100 -22.24 -4.58 8.38
CA ILE A 100 -21.88 -5.80 9.11
C ILE A 100 -23.06 -6.31 9.92
N ALA A 101 -23.50 -7.54 9.64
CA ALA A 101 -24.48 -8.22 10.46
C ALA A 101 -23.86 -8.63 11.82
N PRO A 102 -24.62 -8.62 12.93
CA PRO A 102 -24.13 -9.07 14.24
C PRO A 102 -23.52 -10.47 14.22
N SER A 103 -23.95 -11.34 13.30
CA SER A 103 -23.47 -12.71 13.09
C SER A 103 -22.07 -12.81 12.47
N GLU A 104 -21.55 -11.76 11.84
CA GLU A 104 -20.21 -11.75 11.24
C GLU A 104 -19.11 -11.35 12.24
N ARG A 105 -19.49 -11.01 13.48
CA ARG A 105 -18.55 -10.65 14.55
C ARG A 105 -18.01 -11.92 15.19
N VAL A 106 -16.73 -12.20 14.97
CA VAL A 106 -15.97 -13.20 15.72
C VAL A 106 -15.81 -12.69 17.16
N PRO A 107 -16.09 -13.49 18.20
CA PRO A 107 -15.79 -13.10 19.57
C PRO A 107 -14.31 -12.74 19.68
N ALA A 108 -14.02 -11.56 20.26
CA ALA A 108 -12.70 -10.96 20.30
C ALA A 108 -11.62 -12.01 20.66
N SER A 109 -10.79 -12.37 19.67
CA SER A 109 -9.57 -13.10 19.93
C SER A 109 -8.67 -12.18 20.74
N LYS A 110 -8.35 -12.54 21.98
CA LYS A 110 -7.38 -11.82 22.83
C LYS A 110 -5.97 -11.73 22.23
N ASN A 111 -5.74 -12.33 21.07
CA ASN A 111 -4.43 -12.40 20.44
C ASN A 111 -4.55 -11.82 19.03
N ILE A 112 -4.34 -10.51 18.93
CA ILE A 112 -3.34 -9.85 18.08
C ILE A 112 -3.25 -8.43 18.67
N GLN A 113 -2.47 -8.28 19.74
CA GLN A 113 -1.74 -7.02 19.84
C GLN A 113 -0.94 -6.96 18.54
N ALA A 114 -1.24 -5.97 17.70
CA ALA A 114 -0.35 -5.57 16.63
C ALA A 114 1.05 -5.60 17.22
N SER A 115 1.85 -6.59 16.81
CA SER A 115 3.20 -6.76 17.33
C SER A 115 4.02 -5.61 16.74
N GLU A 116 3.86 -4.42 17.32
CA GLU A 116 4.96 -3.53 17.49
C GLU A 116 5.99 -4.34 18.26
N VAL A 117 6.92 -4.94 17.53
CA VAL A 117 8.16 -5.47 18.09
C VAL A 117 8.88 -4.27 18.70
N GLN A 118 8.49 -3.93 19.93
CA GLN A 118 9.09 -2.89 20.73
C GLN A 118 10.29 -3.54 21.42
N ASP A 119 11.34 -3.78 20.62
CA ASP A 119 12.53 -4.47 21.09
C ASP A 119 13.49 -3.51 21.79
N LYS A 120 13.90 -3.88 23.00
CA LYS A 120 14.93 -3.17 23.76
C LYS A 120 16.28 -3.26 23.02
N PRO A 121 17.10 -2.20 23.05
CA PRO A 121 18.35 -2.17 22.29
C PRO A 121 19.39 -3.11 22.90
N ASN A 122 19.50 -4.33 22.35
CA ASN A 122 20.62 -5.25 22.57
C ASN A 122 21.68 -5.05 21.46
N LYS A 123 22.96 -5.32 21.73
CA LYS A 123 24.06 -5.20 20.74
C LYS A 123 23.79 -5.98 19.44
N GLN A 124 23.02 -7.07 19.53
CA GLN A 124 22.58 -7.88 18.40
C GLN A 124 21.66 -7.10 17.43
N HIS A 125 20.86 -6.14 17.92
CA HIS A 125 20.01 -5.31 17.06
C HIS A 125 20.79 -4.32 16.21
N TYR A 126 21.88 -3.75 16.71
CA TYR A 126 22.70 -2.82 15.93
C TYR A 126 23.34 -3.50 14.71
N LEU A 127 23.78 -4.76 14.87
CA LEU A 127 24.31 -5.53 13.77
C LEU A 127 23.23 -5.83 12.72
N SER A 128 22.03 -6.23 13.15
CA SER A 128 20.88 -6.44 12.26
C SER A 128 20.49 -5.17 11.50
N TYR A 129 20.59 -3.99 12.13
CA TYR A 129 20.34 -2.71 11.47
C TYR A 129 21.36 -2.43 10.37
N LEU A 130 22.66 -2.60 10.66
CA LEU A 130 23.72 -2.38 9.67
C LEU A 130 23.61 -3.35 8.50
N ILE A 131 23.35 -4.64 8.77
CA ILE A 131 23.14 -5.66 7.73
C ILE A 131 21.94 -5.28 6.86
N SER A 132 20.84 -4.83 7.48
CA SER A 132 19.64 -4.41 6.76
C SER A 132 19.90 -3.17 5.89
N VAL A 133 20.64 -2.18 6.39
CA VAL A 133 21.00 -0.99 5.59
C VAL A 133 21.92 -1.38 4.42
N ALA A 134 22.96 -2.17 4.67
CA ALA A 134 23.90 -2.62 3.64
C ALA A 134 23.19 -3.46 2.56
N THR A 135 22.30 -4.37 2.98
CA THR A 135 21.52 -5.21 2.05
C THR A 135 20.54 -4.38 1.23
N ALA A 136 19.87 -3.41 1.84
CA ALA A 136 18.96 -2.49 1.13
C ALA A 136 19.72 -1.66 0.10
N PHE A 137 20.90 -1.14 0.47
CA PHE A 137 21.76 -0.35 -0.41
C PHE A 137 22.29 -1.20 -1.58
N GLY A 138 22.85 -2.37 -1.28
CA GLY A 138 23.35 -3.30 -2.31
C GLY A 138 22.26 -3.75 -3.28
N GLY A 139 21.07 -4.11 -2.77
CA GLY A 139 19.92 -4.45 -3.59
C GLY A 139 19.46 -3.30 -4.49
N GLY A 140 19.35 -2.09 -3.93
CA GLY A 140 18.97 -0.89 -4.68
C GLY A 140 19.96 -0.55 -5.79
N VAL A 141 21.26 -0.51 -5.48
CA VAL A 141 22.32 -0.24 -6.47
C VAL A 141 22.30 -1.30 -7.57
N SER A 142 22.16 -2.58 -7.21
CA SER A 142 22.12 -3.68 -8.20
C SER A 142 21.00 -3.49 -9.22
N PHE A 143 19.78 -3.14 -8.76
CA PHE A 143 18.63 -2.95 -9.65
C PHE A 143 18.74 -1.68 -10.49
N VAL A 144 19.34 -0.61 -9.95
CA VAL A 144 19.65 0.60 -10.73
C VAL A 144 20.65 0.26 -11.84
N MET A 145 21.71 -0.50 -11.54
CA MET A 145 22.71 -0.92 -12.54
C MET A 145 22.12 -1.83 -13.61
N LEU A 146 21.11 -2.64 -13.26
CA LEU A 146 20.37 -3.48 -14.20
C LEU A 146 19.36 -2.69 -15.07
N GLY A 147 19.27 -1.36 -14.89
CA GLY A 147 18.31 -0.53 -15.63
C GLY A 147 16.86 -0.85 -15.29
N VAL A 148 16.60 -1.34 -14.07
CA VAL A 148 15.25 -1.58 -13.57
C VAL A 148 14.63 -0.22 -13.19
N PRO A 149 13.45 0.13 -13.74
CA PRO A 149 12.72 1.34 -13.35
C PRO A 149 12.39 1.34 -11.86
N ALA A 150 12.50 2.50 -11.20
CA ALA A 150 12.42 2.59 -9.74
C ALA A 150 13.35 1.57 -9.04
N GLY A 151 14.50 1.25 -9.66
CA GLY A 151 15.39 0.16 -9.26
C GLY A 151 15.90 0.28 -7.83
N ALA A 152 16.14 1.50 -7.35
CA ALA A 152 16.54 1.74 -5.96
C ALA A 152 15.45 1.26 -4.98
N LEU A 153 14.18 1.54 -5.27
CA LEU A 153 13.05 1.12 -4.44
C LEU A 153 12.83 -0.39 -4.56
N LEU A 154 12.70 -0.92 -5.78
CA LEU A 154 12.42 -2.33 -6.01
C LEU A 154 13.54 -3.23 -5.48
N GLY A 155 14.79 -2.89 -5.79
CA GLY A 155 15.97 -3.63 -5.34
C GLY A 155 16.12 -3.62 -3.83
N SER A 156 15.85 -2.48 -3.17
CA SER A 156 15.94 -2.41 -1.70
C SER A 156 14.79 -3.11 -0.98
N ILE A 157 13.58 -3.14 -1.55
CA ILE A 157 12.46 -3.95 -1.01
C ILE A 157 12.76 -5.43 -1.18
N PHE A 158 13.15 -5.85 -2.39
CA PHE A 158 13.39 -7.25 -2.72
C PHE A 158 14.55 -7.84 -1.91
N ALA A 159 15.67 -7.14 -1.82
CA ALA A 159 16.84 -7.61 -1.06
C ALA A 159 16.53 -7.76 0.45
N ILE A 160 15.75 -6.82 1.03
CA ILE A 160 15.36 -6.91 2.45
C ILE A 160 14.31 -7.99 2.69
N ALA A 161 13.37 -8.17 1.76
CA ALA A 161 12.41 -9.26 1.83
C ALA A 161 13.14 -10.61 1.81
N LEU A 162 14.12 -10.79 0.92
CA LEU A 162 14.94 -12.00 0.88
C LEU A 162 15.74 -12.21 2.17
N LEU A 163 16.37 -11.15 2.70
CA LEU A 163 17.09 -11.21 3.96
C LEU A 163 16.17 -11.63 5.11
N ASN A 164 14.98 -11.03 5.20
CA ASN A 164 14.04 -11.34 6.27
C ASN A 164 13.46 -12.74 6.14
N LEU A 165 13.18 -13.21 4.92
CA LEU A 165 12.75 -14.58 4.68
C LEU A 165 13.83 -15.61 5.02
N ALA A 166 15.10 -15.30 4.76
CA ALA A 166 16.22 -16.20 5.04
C ALA A 166 16.63 -16.22 6.51
N THR A 167 16.52 -15.09 7.22
CA THR A 167 17.16 -14.92 8.54
C THR A 167 16.22 -14.50 9.65
N ASP A 168 14.99 -14.07 9.35
CA ASP A 168 14.01 -13.48 10.27
C ASP A 168 14.56 -12.35 11.16
N ASN A 169 15.65 -11.70 10.69
CA ASN A 169 16.44 -10.75 11.45
C ASN A 169 16.55 -9.38 10.76
N ALA A 170 15.81 -9.12 9.68
CA ALA A 170 15.85 -7.82 9.03
C ALA A 170 15.11 -6.80 9.90
N ALA A 171 15.82 -5.79 10.37
CA ALA A 171 15.31 -4.86 11.36
C ALA A 171 15.73 -3.42 11.05
N TYR A 172 14.95 -2.46 11.54
CA TYR A 172 15.27 -1.04 11.51
C TYR A 172 14.91 -0.41 12.88
N PRO A 173 15.59 0.66 13.32
CA PRO A 173 15.28 1.29 14.60
C PRO A 173 13.90 1.97 14.56
N ALA A 174 13.14 1.95 15.66
CA ALA A 174 11.76 2.45 15.69
C ALA A 174 11.63 3.90 15.19
N SER A 175 12.61 4.77 15.49
CA SER A 175 12.66 6.17 15.05
C SER A 175 12.92 6.34 13.55
N PHE A 176 13.36 5.30 12.84
CA PHE A 176 13.73 5.38 11.42
C PHE A 176 12.52 5.66 10.52
N LYS A 177 11.38 5.00 10.76
CA LYS A 177 10.18 5.16 9.94
C LYS A 177 9.66 6.62 9.99
N PRO A 178 9.45 7.23 11.16
CA PRO A 178 9.10 8.66 11.24
C PRO A 178 10.14 9.56 10.57
N MET A 179 11.43 9.28 10.73
CA MET A 179 12.50 10.08 10.14
C MET A 179 12.44 10.07 8.61
N VAL A 180 12.29 8.89 7.99
CA VAL A 180 12.13 8.76 6.53
C VAL A 180 10.85 9.45 6.05
N GLN A 181 9.75 9.36 6.81
CA GLN A 181 8.51 10.07 6.47
C GLN A 181 8.65 11.59 6.54
N ILE A 182 9.41 12.12 7.50
CA ILE A 182 9.72 13.55 7.60
C ILE A 182 10.53 14.02 6.38
N PHE A 183 11.57 13.28 5.99
CA PHE A 183 12.36 13.62 4.80
C PHE A 183 11.57 13.51 3.50
N ALA A 184 10.79 12.45 3.34
CA ALA A 184 9.91 12.31 2.18
C ALA A 184 8.85 13.41 2.13
N GLY A 185 8.26 13.76 3.28
CA GLY A 185 7.33 14.88 3.41
C GLY A 185 7.99 16.23 3.10
N CYS A 186 9.22 16.47 3.54
CA CYS A 186 9.99 17.66 3.19
C CYS A 186 10.27 17.73 1.68
N TYR A 187 10.69 16.62 1.07
CA TYR A 187 10.93 16.53 -0.36
C TYR A 187 9.66 16.79 -1.18
N ILE A 188 8.56 16.10 -0.87
CA ILE A 188 7.26 16.30 -1.53
C ILE A 188 6.74 17.71 -1.29
N GLY A 189 6.78 18.19 -0.04
CA GLY A 189 6.31 19.51 0.34
C GLY A 189 7.11 20.65 -0.32
N SER A 190 8.42 20.47 -0.53
CA SER A 190 9.26 21.45 -1.23
C SER A 190 8.87 21.66 -2.70
N LYS A 191 8.16 20.69 -3.28
CA LYS A 191 7.66 20.73 -4.65
C LYS A 191 6.25 21.33 -4.73
N VAL A 192 5.49 21.36 -3.64
CA VAL A 192 4.17 22.00 -3.58
C VAL A 192 4.36 23.52 -3.61
N THR A 193 3.94 24.16 -4.70
CA THR A 193 4.04 25.62 -4.87
C THR A 193 2.67 26.29 -4.74
N PHE A 194 2.65 27.62 -4.58
CA PHE A 194 1.40 28.39 -4.57
C PHE A 194 0.60 28.20 -5.86
N HIS A 195 1.27 27.98 -7.01
CA HIS A 195 0.63 27.65 -8.27
C HIS A 195 -0.14 26.33 -8.20
N THR A 196 0.45 25.29 -7.61
CA THR A 196 -0.19 23.99 -7.37
C THR A 196 -1.45 24.12 -6.49
N PHE A 197 -1.44 25.08 -5.55
CA PHE A 197 -2.59 25.33 -4.68
C PHE A 197 -3.71 26.10 -5.40
N MET A 198 -3.36 27.03 -6.29
CA MET A 198 -4.32 27.71 -7.17
C MET A 198 -4.91 26.79 -8.23
N GLU A 199 -4.16 25.78 -8.66
CA GLU A 199 -4.65 24.63 -9.43
C GLU A 199 -5.48 23.64 -8.58
N GLY A 200 -5.70 23.91 -7.29
CA GLY A 200 -6.49 23.05 -6.40
C GLY A 200 -7.93 22.79 -6.89
N SER A 201 -8.51 23.72 -7.65
CA SER A 201 -9.81 23.51 -8.33
C SER A 201 -9.72 22.47 -9.45
N VAL A 202 -8.58 22.34 -10.12
CA VAL A 202 -8.30 21.35 -11.17
C VAL A 202 -8.18 19.94 -10.58
N LEU A 203 -7.76 19.82 -9.31
CA LEU A 203 -7.63 18.55 -8.59
C LEU A 203 -8.95 18.02 -8.01
N LEU A 204 -10.02 18.84 -7.99
CA LEU A 204 -11.32 18.42 -7.48
C LEU A 204 -11.93 17.27 -8.31
N LEU A 205 -11.86 17.37 -9.63
CA LEU A 205 -12.38 16.32 -10.51
C LEU A 205 -11.58 15.01 -10.38
N PRO A 206 -10.23 14.99 -10.44
CA PRO A 206 -9.43 13.81 -10.10
C PRO A 206 -9.76 13.23 -8.72
N ALA A 207 -9.94 14.07 -7.69
CA ALA A 207 -10.29 13.62 -6.35
C ALA A 207 -11.66 12.91 -6.29
N LEU A 208 -12.66 13.44 -7.01
CA LEU A 208 -13.96 12.78 -7.16
C LEU A 208 -13.87 11.47 -7.93
N ILE A 209 -13.04 11.41 -8.98
CA ILE A 209 -12.78 10.17 -9.72
C ILE A 209 -12.14 9.12 -8.79
N LEU A 210 -11.18 9.49 -7.94
CA LEU A 210 -10.60 8.60 -6.93
C LEU A 210 -11.64 8.13 -5.90
N LEU A 211 -12.57 8.99 -5.52
CA LEU A 211 -13.65 8.62 -4.61
C LEU A 211 -14.54 7.54 -5.25
N VAL A 212 -14.92 7.72 -6.51
CA VAL A 212 -15.70 6.72 -7.26
C VAL A 212 -14.89 5.44 -7.46
N GLU A 213 -13.61 5.54 -7.84
CA GLU A 213 -12.70 4.40 -7.95
C GLU A 213 -12.67 3.60 -6.66
N LEU A 214 -12.52 4.29 -5.52
CA LEU A 214 -12.49 3.70 -4.19
C LEU A 214 -13.74 2.83 -3.91
N PHE A 215 -14.93 3.35 -4.22
CA PHE A 215 -16.17 2.58 -4.08
C PHE A 215 -16.23 1.40 -5.04
N VAL A 216 -15.92 1.60 -6.32
CA VAL A 216 -15.94 0.53 -7.32
C VAL A 216 -14.95 -0.57 -6.91
N MET A 217 -13.72 -0.19 -6.57
CA MET A 217 -12.69 -1.08 -6.06
C MET A 217 -13.16 -1.91 -4.87
N ALA A 218 -13.68 -1.25 -3.84
CA ALA A 218 -14.07 -1.93 -2.62
C ALA A 218 -15.24 -2.89 -2.86
N PHE A 219 -16.32 -2.43 -3.48
CA PHE A 219 -17.54 -3.22 -3.61
C PHE A 219 -17.43 -4.31 -4.67
N LEU A 220 -16.86 -4.00 -5.84
CA LEU A 220 -16.72 -4.97 -6.92
C LEU A 220 -15.75 -6.08 -6.52
N THR A 221 -14.59 -5.72 -5.96
CA THR A 221 -13.61 -6.73 -5.54
C THR A 221 -14.13 -7.55 -4.35
N ALA A 222 -14.80 -6.92 -3.38
CA ALA A 222 -15.43 -7.63 -2.28
C ALA A 222 -16.50 -8.62 -2.74
N PHE A 223 -17.33 -8.23 -3.72
CA PHE A 223 -18.33 -9.11 -4.29
C PHE A 223 -17.72 -10.34 -4.96
N VAL A 224 -16.65 -10.16 -5.75
CA VAL A 224 -15.93 -11.27 -6.36
C VAL A 224 -15.29 -12.17 -5.30
N LEU A 225 -14.64 -11.59 -4.29
CA LEU A 225 -14.03 -12.34 -3.18
C LEU A 225 -15.07 -13.12 -2.36
N TYR A 226 -16.24 -12.53 -2.10
CA TYR A 226 -17.35 -13.19 -1.42
C TYR A 226 -17.88 -14.38 -2.23
N LYS A 227 -18.07 -14.20 -3.54
CA LYS A 227 -18.64 -15.24 -4.42
C LYS A 227 -17.66 -16.37 -4.76
N VAL A 228 -16.41 -16.03 -5.04
CA VAL A 228 -15.41 -16.99 -5.56
C VAL A 228 -14.60 -17.64 -4.43
N CYS A 229 -14.24 -16.87 -3.40
CA CYS A 229 -13.37 -17.34 -2.32
C CYS A 229 -14.12 -17.68 -1.03
N HIS A 230 -15.45 -17.52 -1.01
CA HIS A 230 -16.30 -17.79 0.16
C HIS A 230 -15.85 -17.04 1.43
N LEU A 231 -15.27 -15.85 1.26
CA LEU A 231 -14.94 -14.96 2.36
C LEU A 231 -16.25 -14.35 2.92
N ASN A 232 -16.34 -14.17 4.24
CA ASN A 232 -17.43 -13.40 4.83
C ASN A 232 -17.46 -11.98 4.23
N TRP A 233 -18.64 -11.39 4.08
CA TRP A 233 -18.80 -10.10 3.40
C TRP A 233 -17.96 -9.01 4.07
N ALA A 234 -17.99 -8.97 5.40
CA ALA A 234 -17.17 -8.05 6.18
C ALA A 234 -15.66 -8.20 5.92
N THR A 235 -15.16 -9.44 5.82
CA THR A 235 -13.74 -9.71 5.56
C THR A 235 -13.36 -9.34 4.12
N ALA A 236 -14.24 -9.64 3.16
CA ALA A 236 -14.05 -9.33 1.76
C ALA A 236 -14.00 -7.81 1.51
N ILE A 237 -14.94 -7.04 2.08
CA ILE A 237 -14.99 -5.58 1.91
C ILE A 237 -13.84 -4.86 2.61
N PHE A 238 -13.45 -5.28 3.82
CA PHE A 238 -12.26 -4.73 4.48
C PHE A 238 -10.99 -5.01 3.67
N SER A 239 -10.81 -6.24 3.21
CA SER A 239 -9.62 -6.63 2.43
C SER A 239 -9.54 -5.93 1.06
N ALA A 240 -10.70 -5.69 0.42
CA ALA A 240 -10.80 -5.00 -0.85
C ALA A 240 -10.58 -3.47 -0.75
N THR A 241 -10.91 -2.88 0.39
CA THR A 241 -10.83 -1.42 0.58
C THR A 241 -9.38 -0.94 0.51
N PRO A 242 -9.02 0.04 -0.32
CA PRO A 242 -7.69 0.62 -0.38
C PRO A 242 -7.40 1.53 0.83
N GLY A 243 -7.15 0.91 1.99
CA GLY A 243 -6.68 1.57 3.22
C GLY A 243 -5.29 1.11 3.66
N GLY A 244 -4.74 1.75 4.70
CA GLY A 244 -3.49 1.35 5.33
C GLY A 244 -3.63 0.06 6.16
N ILE A 245 -2.60 -0.79 6.16
CA ILE A 245 -2.59 -2.08 6.91
C ILE A 245 -2.88 -1.87 8.40
N THR A 246 -2.26 -0.86 9.01
CA THR A 246 -2.41 -0.56 10.45
C THR A 246 -3.82 -0.12 10.78
N GLU A 247 -4.37 0.82 10.01
CA GLU A 247 -5.72 1.35 10.23
C GLU A 247 -6.78 0.27 10.03
N MET A 248 -6.70 -0.47 8.92
CA MET A 248 -7.66 -1.53 8.62
C MET A 248 -7.58 -2.67 9.62
N GLY A 249 -6.38 -3.00 10.13
CA GLY A 249 -6.20 -4.00 11.18
C GLY A 249 -6.79 -3.58 12.52
N LEU A 250 -6.59 -2.33 12.95
CA LEU A 250 -7.18 -1.80 14.18
C LEU A 250 -8.71 -1.77 14.10
N ILE A 251 -9.24 -1.23 13.01
CA ILE A 251 -10.69 -1.10 12.81
C ILE A 251 -11.35 -2.48 12.66
N SER A 252 -10.71 -3.41 11.96
CA SER A 252 -11.24 -4.77 11.85
C SER A 252 -11.25 -5.50 13.19
N ASP A 253 -10.26 -5.25 14.05
CA ASP A 253 -10.20 -5.82 15.40
C ASP A 253 -11.29 -5.23 16.31
N GLU A 254 -11.46 -3.91 16.29
CA GLU A 254 -12.54 -3.20 17.00
C GLU A 254 -13.93 -3.72 16.60
N LEU A 255 -14.10 -4.08 15.32
CA LEU A 255 -15.36 -4.64 14.79
C LEU A 255 -15.49 -6.15 14.97
N GLY A 256 -14.48 -6.83 15.54
CA GLY A 256 -14.47 -8.27 15.76
C GLY A 256 -14.44 -9.08 14.47
N LEU A 257 -13.72 -8.62 13.45
CA LEU A 257 -13.59 -9.32 12.17
C LEU A 257 -12.38 -10.27 12.16
N GLU A 258 -12.20 -11.02 11.07
CA GLU A 258 -11.03 -11.87 10.86
C GLU A 258 -9.77 -11.03 10.50
N THR A 259 -9.36 -10.16 11.41
CA THR A 259 -8.20 -9.25 11.30
C THR A 259 -6.95 -9.89 10.69
N PRO A 260 -6.49 -11.08 11.10
CA PRO A 260 -5.30 -11.69 10.49
C PRO A 260 -5.46 -11.93 8.98
N LYS A 261 -6.64 -12.31 8.48
CA LYS A 261 -6.88 -12.50 7.04
C LYS A 261 -6.85 -11.16 6.31
N ILE A 262 -7.47 -10.13 6.88
CA ILE A 262 -7.51 -8.77 6.33
C ILE A 262 -6.08 -8.21 6.20
N VAL A 263 -5.33 -8.21 7.31
CA VAL A 263 -3.94 -7.72 7.36
C VAL A 263 -3.04 -8.46 6.36
N LEU A 264 -3.20 -9.78 6.22
CA LEU A 264 -2.47 -10.59 5.24
C LEU A 264 -2.79 -10.15 3.81
N MET A 265 -4.06 -10.00 3.46
CA MET A 265 -4.48 -9.56 2.12
C MET A 265 -3.96 -8.16 1.79
N HIS A 266 -4.02 -7.21 2.73
CA HIS A 266 -3.44 -5.87 2.51
C HIS A 266 -1.92 -5.90 2.37
N THR A 267 -1.24 -6.77 3.11
CA THR A 267 0.22 -6.95 3.00
C THR A 267 0.57 -7.41 1.61
N PHE A 268 0.02 -8.53 1.13
CA PHE A 268 0.31 -9.01 -0.22
C PHE A 268 -0.14 -8.06 -1.32
N ARG A 269 -1.25 -7.33 -1.13
CA ARG A 269 -1.69 -6.30 -2.06
C ARG A 269 -0.63 -5.23 -2.26
N ILE A 270 -0.12 -4.62 -1.18
CA ILE A 270 0.90 -3.57 -1.27
C ILE A 270 2.16 -4.11 -1.95
N LEU A 271 2.52 -5.36 -1.65
CA LEU A 271 3.70 -5.99 -2.23
C LEU A 271 3.56 -6.23 -3.73
N ALA A 272 2.44 -6.83 -4.14
CA ALA A 272 2.18 -7.09 -5.54
C ALA A 272 2.07 -5.79 -6.33
N VAL A 273 1.39 -4.77 -5.78
CA VAL A 273 1.28 -3.46 -6.43
C VAL A 273 2.64 -2.80 -6.55
N LEU A 274 3.42 -2.68 -5.48
CA LEU A 274 4.73 -2.04 -5.56
C LEU A 274 5.72 -2.79 -6.47
N GLY A 275 5.60 -4.11 -6.59
CA GLY A 275 6.42 -4.89 -7.52
C GLY A 275 5.97 -4.80 -8.98
N VAL A 276 4.66 -4.82 -9.24
CA VAL A 276 4.09 -4.92 -10.59
C VAL A 276 3.87 -3.53 -11.22
N LEU A 277 3.47 -2.54 -10.42
CA LEU A 277 3.04 -1.24 -10.92
C LEU A 277 4.15 -0.44 -11.62
N PRO A 278 5.39 -0.36 -11.10
CA PRO A 278 6.50 0.27 -11.83
C PRO A 278 6.83 -0.46 -13.14
N LEU A 279 6.68 -1.79 -13.18
CA LEU A 279 6.89 -2.56 -14.41
C LEU A 279 5.84 -2.22 -15.47
N ILE A 280 4.57 -2.10 -15.06
CA ILE A 280 3.49 -1.65 -15.94
C ILE A 280 3.77 -0.22 -16.43
N ALA A 281 4.16 0.69 -15.54
CA ALA A 281 4.44 2.08 -15.90
C ALA A 281 5.56 2.18 -16.94
N ARG A 282 6.58 1.32 -16.87
CA ARG A 282 7.65 1.23 -17.89
C ARG A 282 7.15 0.87 -19.29
N TYR A 283 6.14 0.02 -19.38
CA TYR A 283 5.61 -0.38 -20.69
C TYR A 283 4.67 0.68 -21.28
N LEU A 284 4.10 1.54 -20.43
CA LEU A 284 3.11 2.55 -20.82
C LEU A 284 3.69 3.95 -21.01
N GLY A 285 4.96 4.18 -20.64
CA GLY A 285 5.68 5.47 -20.72
C GLY A 285 6.99 5.32 -21.45
#